data_AF-A0A3D0XW45-F1
#
_entry.id   AF-A0A3D0XW45-F1
#
_cell.length_a   1.000
_cell.length_b   1.000
_cell.length_c   1.000
_cell.angle_alpha   90.00
_cell.angle_beta   90.00
_cell.angle_gamma   90.00
#
_symmetry.space_group_name_H-M   'P 1'
#
loop_
_entity.id
_entity.type
_entity.pdbx_description
1 polymer ?
#
loop_
_entity_poly.entity_id
_entity_poly.type
_entity_poly.pdbx_seq_one_letter_code
_entity_poly.pdbx_strand_id
1 'polypeptide(L)' 'MAHVELLTYTQFPEKMVASAARLCYSSSSIHEIQQGMTDEKTTHFMDILTENGHETPIEHASFTFG' A
#
# COMPACT_ATOMS: atom_id res chain seq x y z
N MET A 1 -22.92 -13.32 -18.93
CA MET A 1 -21.61 -12.98 -18.38
C MET A 1 -21.86 -12.32 -17.03
N ALA A 2 -21.11 -12.66 -15.99
CA ALA A 2 -21.27 -11.96 -14.70
C ALA A 2 -20.81 -10.50 -14.87
N HIS A 3 -21.58 -9.56 -14.32
CA HIS A 3 -21.17 -8.16 -14.19
C HIS A 3 -20.36 -8.04 -12.90
N VAL A 4 -19.17 -7.43 -12.96
CA VAL A 4 -18.28 -7.26 -11.81
C VAL A 4 -18.07 -5.77 -11.59
N GLU A 5 -18.40 -5.29 -10.40
CA GLU A 5 -18.26 -3.87 -10.06
C GLU A 5 -17.52 -3.68 -8.73
N LEU A 6 -16.61 -2.72 -8.67
CA LEU A 6 -15.93 -2.36 -7.42
C LEU A 6 -16.91 -1.62 -6.51
N LEU A 7 -17.27 -2.24 -5.40
CA LEU A 7 -18.23 -1.70 -4.44
C LEU A 7 -17.56 -0.78 -3.41
N THR A 8 -16.36 -1.17 -2.94
CA THR A 8 -15.59 -0.38 -1.97
C THR A 8 -14.12 -0.81 -1.95
N TYR A 9 -13.24 0.06 -1.45
CA TYR A 9 -11.81 -0.17 -1.37
C TYR A 9 -11.18 0.63 -0.21
N THR A 10 -10.02 0.16 0.27
CA THR A 10 -9.18 0.91 1.21
C THR A 10 -8.74 2.23 0.58
N GLN A 11 -8.99 3.37 1.24
CA GLN A 11 -8.59 4.67 0.72
C GLN A 11 -7.06 4.76 0.54
N PHE A 12 -6.61 5.22 -0.64
CA PHE A 12 -5.19 5.32 -1.01
C PHE A 12 -4.41 4.02 -0.74
N PRO A 13 -4.81 2.89 -1.35
CA PRO A 13 -4.35 1.56 -0.95
C PRO A 13 -2.82 1.40 -1.09
N GLU A 14 -2.24 1.88 -2.19
CA GLU A 14 -0.79 1.81 -2.42
C GLU A 14 -0.01 2.62 -1.38
N LYS A 15 -0.47 3.84 -1.06
CA LYS A 15 0.17 4.69 -0.05
C LYS A 15 0.11 4.03 1.33
N MET A 16 -0.98 3.34 1.65
CA MET A 16 -1.13 2.59 2.90
C MET A 16 -0.16 1.42 2.98
N VAL A 17 -0.09 0.60 1.94
CA VAL A 17 0.83 -0.54 1.82
C VAL A 17 2.29 -0.08 1.91
N ALA A 18 2.68 0.93 1.11
CA ALA A 18 4.03 1.49 1.11
C ALA A 18 4.42 2.08 2.48
N SER A 19 3.47 2.71 3.18
CA SER A 19 3.71 3.28 4.51
C SER A 19 3.91 2.19 5.57
N ALA A 20 3.10 1.13 5.54
CA ALA A 20 3.24 -0.02 6.44
C ALA A 20 4.58 -0.75 6.20
N ALA A 21 4.91 -1.00 4.93
CA ALA A 21 6.19 -1.57 4.54
C ALA A 21 7.39 -0.75 5.04
N ARG A 22 7.37 0.56 4.80
CA ARG A 22 8.46 1.46 5.21
C ARG A 22 8.62 1.50 6.73
N LEU A 23 7.53 1.37 7.49
CA LEU A 23 7.58 1.34 8.95
C LEU A 23 8.42 0.17 9.49
N CYS A 24 8.42 -0.98 8.80
CA CYS A 24 9.22 -2.15 9.20
C CYS A 24 10.74 -1.91 9.13
N TYR A 25 11.19 -0.94 8.32
CA TYR A 25 12.61 -0.66 8.05
C TYR A 25 13.05 0.76 8.46
N SER A 26 12.15 1.55 9.05
CA SER A 26 12.38 2.95 9.40
C SER A 26 12.34 3.14 10.92
N SER A 27 13.21 4.01 11.43
CA SER A 27 13.11 4.49 12.82
C SER A 27 12.08 5.60 13.00
N SER A 28 11.48 6.09 11.91
CA SER A 28 10.44 7.12 11.93
C SER A 28 9.09 6.57 12.37
N SER A 29 8.26 7.44 12.93
CA SER A 29 6.86 7.14 13.20
C SER A 29 6.04 7.02 11.91
N ILE A 30 4.88 6.35 12.00
CA ILE A 30 3.96 6.24 10.86
C ILE A 30 3.51 7.60 10.34
N HIS A 31 3.37 8.61 11.21
CA HIS A 31 2.95 9.94 10.82
C HIS A 31 4.00 10.64 9.92
N GLU A 32 5.27 10.59 10.33
CA GLU A 32 6.39 11.15 9.57
C GLU A 32 6.56 10.43 8.23
N ILE A 33 6.37 9.11 8.21
CA ILE A 33 6.40 8.30 6.99
C ILE A 33 5.34 8.80 6.01
N GLN A 34 4.09 8.95 6.46
CA GLN A 34 2.97 9.35 5.61
C GLN A 34 3.10 10.77 5.05
N GLN A 35 3.65 11.72 5.83
CA GLN A 35 3.89 13.08 5.34
C GLN A 35 4.96 13.12 4.25
N GLY A 36 5.97 12.27 4.34
CA GLY A 36 7.05 12.19 3.36
C GLY A 36 6.75 11.32 2.14
N MET A 37 5.58 10.68 2.08
CA MET A 37 5.21 9.70 1.05
C MET A 37 4.48 10.40 -0.11
N THR A 38 5.27 10.75 -1.13
CA THR A 38 4.80 11.25 -2.44
C THR A 38 4.38 10.09 -3.33
N ASP A 39 3.76 10.38 -4.47
CA ASP A 39 3.34 9.36 -5.43
C ASP A 39 4.55 8.59 -5.99
N GLU A 40 5.65 9.28 -6.33
CA GLU A 40 6.88 8.64 -6.83
C GLU A 40 7.50 7.69 -5.79
N LYS A 41 7.51 8.10 -4.51
CA LYS A 41 8.00 7.25 -3.43
C LYS A 41 7.08 6.06 -3.18
N THR A 42 5.77 6.26 -3.29
CA THR A 42 4.78 5.18 -3.15
C THR A 42 5.03 4.12 -4.21
N THR A 43 5.11 4.51 -5.49
CA THR A 43 5.41 3.58 -6.60
C THR A 43 6.74 2.87 -6.38
N HIS A 44 7.80 3.61 -6.03
CA HIS A 44 9.10 3.01 -5.78
C HIS A 44 9.09 1.96 -4.67
N PHE A 45 8.36 2.20 -3.56
CA PHE A 45 8.23 1.21 -2.50
C PHE A 45 7.39 0.00 -2.92
N MET A 46 6.35 0.19 -3.73
CA MET A 46 5.57 -0.92 -4.29
C MET A 46 6.42 -1.83 -5.19
N ASP A 47 7.31 -1.24 -6.00
CA ASP A 47 8.26 -2.00 -6.83
C ASP A 47 9.21 -2.82 -5.95
N ILE A 48 9.80 -2.19 -4.93
CA ILE A 48 10.68 -2.87 -3.95
C ILE A 48 9.95 -4.04 -3.28
N LEU A 49 8.69 -3.85 -2.86
CA LEU A 49 7.92 -4.90 -2.19
C LEU A 49 7.71 -6.12 -3.09
N THR A 50 7.38 -5.86 -4.36
CA THR A 50 7.15 -6.90 -5.36
C THR A 50 8.45 -7.65 -5.69
N GLU A 51 9.57 -6.94 -5.85
CA GLU A 51 10.88 -7.54 -6.14
C GLU A 51 11.43 -8.39 -4.97
N ASN A 52 11.14 -7.99 -3.73
CA ASN A 52 11.63 -8.70 -2.53
C ASN A 52 10.67 -9.79 -2.03
N GLY A 53 9.50 -9.95 -2.63
CA GLY A 53 8.48 -10.89 -2.16
C GLY A 53 7.96 -10.57 -0.74
N HIS A 54 8.03 -9.30 -0.32
CA HIS A 54 7.53 -8.86 0.98
C HIS A 54 6.02 -8.61 0.86
N GLU A 55 5.25 -9.70 0.86
CA GLU A 55 3.81 -9.66 0.53
C GLU A 55 2.94 -9.23 1.72
N THR A 56 3.40 -9.37 2.96
CA THR A 56 2.58 -9.10 4.15
C THR A 56 2.00 -7.68 4.23
N PRO A 57 2.66 -6.59 3.78
CA PRO A 57 2.06 -5.26 3.81
C PRO A 57 0.92 -5.10 2.81
N ILE A 58 0.86 -5.92 1.75
CA ILE A 58 -0.22 -5.90 0.74
C ILE A 58 -1.56 -6.28 1.38
N GLU A 59 -1.54 -7.12 2.41
CA GLU A 59 -2.74 -7.55 3.15
C GLU A 59 -3.47 -6.39 3.86
N HIS A 60 -2.85 -5.22 3.98
CA HIS A 60 -3.48 -4.02 4.55
C HIS A 60 -4.43 -3.30 3.59
N ALA A 61 -4.43 -3.65 2.30
CA ALA A 61 -5.37 -3.12 1.31
C ALA A 61 -6.48 -4.12 0.99
N SER A 62 -7.72 -3.64 0.98
CA SER A 62 -8.90 -4.44 0.69
C SER A 62 -9.69 -3.84 -0.47
N PHE A 63 -10.26 -4.71 -1.29
CA PHE A 63 -11.13 -4.37 -2.42
C PHE A 63 -12.32 -5.33 -2.43
N THR A 64 -13.53 -4.78 -2.54
CA THR A 64 -14.77 -5.58 -2.52
C THR A 64 -15.47 -5.42 -3.85
N PHE A 65 -15.81 -6.54 -4.48
CA PHE A 65 -16.54 -6.58 -5.75
C PHE A 65 -17.90 -7.26 -5.60
N GLY A 66 -18.88 -6.81 -6.37
CA GLY A 66 -20.23 -7.37 -6.47
C GLY A 66 -20.49 -8.01 -7.83
#